data_AF-A0A816DDF5-F1
#
_entry.id   AF-A0A816DDF5-F1
#
_cell.length_a   1.000
_cell.length_b   1.000
_cell.length_c   1.000
_cell.angle_alpha   90.00
_cell.angle_beta   90.00
_cell.angle_gamma   90.00
#
_symmetry.space_group_name_H-M   'P 1'
#
loop_
_entity.id
_entity.type
_entity.pdbx_description
1 polymer ?
#
loop_
_entity_poly.entity_id
_entity_poly.type
_entity_poly.pdbx_seq_one_letter_code
_entity_poly.pdbx_strand_id
1 'polypeptide(L)'
;MSVDIPDTIAVIIPDSQPTLTRSSSRGNRYKNGITMVVLFFINLLNYMDRFSIAGVLKSIENDFHISDTKSGLLQTVFVCSYMALAPLFGYLGDRYSRKALIIAGVTFWSVTTLAGSFVPNDLFVVFLILRGLVGIGEASYSCVAPTIIADMYKHDMRTLMLAIFNIAIPLGGSVNDFNLSIISNRLLCSGLGYIV
;
A
#
# COMPACT_ATOMS: atom_id res chain seq x y z
N MET A 1 17.64 41.99 59.21
CA MET A 1 17.63 40.81 60.10
C MET A 1 17.19 39.62 59.25
N SER A 2 18.14 39.01 58.57
CA SER A 2 17.99 37.73 57.85
C SER A 2 18.07 36.61 58.89
N VAL A 3 17.02 35.80 59.02
CA VAL A 3 17.06 34.57 59.83
C VAL A 3 16.34 33.47 59.07
N ASP A 4 17.01 32.33 59.08
CA ASP A 4 16.99 31.25 58.11
C ASP A 4 15.76 30.32 58.17
N ILE A 5 15.45 29.74 57.01
CA ILE A 5 14.44 28.71 56.81
C ILE A 5 15.06 27.37 57.24
N PRO A 6 14.51 26.63 58.23
CA PRO A 6 15.05 25.33 58.60
C PRO A 6 14.55 24.21 57.65
N ASP A 7 15.49 23.38 57.20
CA ASP A 7 15.37 22.23 56.27
C ASP A 7 14.48 21.06 56.77
N THR A 8 13.51 21.32 57.64
CA THR A 8 12.78 20.28 58.39
C THR A 8 11.40 19.91 57.81
N ILE A 9 10.95 20.53 56.71
CA ILE A 9 9.67 20.19 56.04
C ILE A 9 9.91 19.43 54.71
N ALA A 10 10.97 18.63 54.64
CA ALA A 10 11.21 17.72 53.51
C ALA A 10 10.79 16.27 53.79
N VAL A 11 10.22 15.97 54.97
CA VAL A 11 10.10 14.58 55.46
C VAL A 11 8.69 14.23 55.89
N ILE A 12 7.66 14.54 55.09
CA ILE A 12 6.35 13.90 55.23
C ILE A 12 5.67 13.89 53.85
N ILE A 13 5.89 12.87 53.01
CA ILE A 13 4.88 12.06 52.26
C ILE A 13 5.66 10.92 51.55
N PRO A 14 5.25 9.63 51.71
CA PRO A 14 5.99 8.46 51.26
C PRO A 14 5.72 8.08 49.79
N ASP A 15 6.70 7.37 49.22
CA ASP A 15 6.69 6.67 47.93
C ASP A 15 5.35 5.97 47.63
N SER A 16 4.56 6.51 46.70
CA SER A 16 3.30 5.89 46.26
C SER A 16 3.05 6.04 44.75
N GLN A 17 3.49 4.98 44.04
CA GLN A 17 2.94 4.42 42.78
C GLN A 17 3.43 4.98 41.42
N PRO A 18 4.41 4.33 40.76
CA PRO A 18 4.51 4.31 39.31
C PRO A 18 3.81 3.04 38.76
N THR A 19 2.48 2.92 38.85
CA THR A 19 1.81 1.63 38.55
C THR A 19 0.62 1.65 37.57
N LEU A 20 0.38 2.71 36.79
CA LEU A 20 -0.68 2.70 35.75
C LEU A 20 -0.32 3.25 34.35
N THR A 21 0.96 3.27 33.96
CA THR A 21 1.36 3.65 32.58
C THR A 21 2.06 2.54 31.78
N ARG A 22 2.18 1.32 32.32
CA ARG A 22 2.85 0.21 31.61
C ARG A 22 1.91 -0.65 30.75
N SER A 23 0.61 -0.64 31.03
CA SER A 23 -0.42 -1.40 30.27
C SER A 23 -0.69 -0.80 28.87
N SER A 24 -0.69 0.53 28.75
CA SER A 24 -0.90 1.22 27.46
C SER A 24 0.23 0.98 26.44
N SER A 25 1.44 0.65 26.91
CA SER A 25 2.61 0.43 26.05
C SER A 25 2.53 -0.88 25.25
N ARG A 26 2.06 -2.00 25.84
CA ARG A 26 1.88 -3.26 25.10
C ARG A 26 0.74 -3.18 24.09
N GLY A 27 -0.37 -2.56 24.47
CA GLY A 27 -1.51 -2.34 23.58
C GLY A 27 -1.15 -1.51 22.35
N ASN A 28 -0.35 -0.44 22.51
CA ASN A 28 0.14 0.35 21.38
C ASN A 28 1.14 -0.41 20.51
N ARG A 29 2.07 -1.20 21.10
CA ARG A 29 3.02 -2.01 20.33
C ARG A 29 2.33 -3.03 19.42
N TYR A 30 1.28 -3.69 19.93
CA TYR A 30 0.53 -4.68 19.16
C TYR A 30 -0.31 -4.02 18.04
N LYS A 31 -0.96 -2.89 18.34
CA LYS A 31 -1.67 -2.07 17.33
C LYS A 31 -0.73 -1.56 16.24
N ASN A 32 0.51 -1.19 16.61
CA ASN A 32 1.52 -0.74 15.66
C ASN A 32 1.99 -1.89 14.77
N GLY A 33 2.23 -3.07 15.34
CA GLY A 33 2.56 -4.28 14.59
C GLY A 33 1.47 -4.68 13.61
N ILE A 34 0.19 -4.67 14.03
CA ILE A 34 -0.94 -4.96 13.13
C ILE A 34 -1.00 -3.94 11.99
N THR A 35 -0.84 -2.64 12.29
CA THR A 35 -0.85 -1.60 11.26
C THR A 35 0.26 -1.83 10.24
N MET A 36 1.46 -2.22 10.67
CA MET A 36 2.56 -2.57 9.77
C MET A 36 2.27 -3.80 8.93
N VAL A 37 1.72 -4.86 9.50
CA VAL A 37 1.34 -6.06 8.76
C VAL A 37 0.28 -5.71 7.70
N VAL A 38 -0.73 -4.93 8.07
CA VAL A 38 -1.76 -4.47 7.13
C VAL A 38 -1.16 -3.62 6.02
N LEU A 39 -0.30 -2.64 6.34
CA LEU A 39 0.41 -1.84 5.35
C LEU A 39 1.29 -2.71 4.44
N PHE A 40 2.01 -3.67 5.00
CA PHE A 40 2.83 -4.59 4.22
C PHE A 40 1.98 -5.43 3.25
N PHE A 41 0.87 -5.98 3.71
CA PHE A 41 -0.05 -6.76 2.86
C PHE A 41 -0.71 -5.89 1.78
N ILE A 42 -1.12 -4.66 2.11
CA ILE A 42 -1.66 -3.75 1.09
C ILE A 42 -0.57 -3.42 0.06
N ASN A 43 0.68 -3.21 0.50
CA ASN A 43 1.80 -2.99 -0.41
C ASN A 43 2.01 -4.21 -1.33
N LEU A 44 2.03 -5.41 -0.74
CA LEU A 44 2.17 -6.66 -1.48
C LEU A 44 1.07 -6.81 -2.53
N LEU A 45 -0.19 -6.58 -2.16
CA LEU A 45 -1.34 -6.63 -3.06
C LEU A 45 -1.22 -5.60 -4.19
N ASN A 46 -0.79 -4.38 -3.90
CA ASN A 46 -0.56 -3.33 -4.89
C ASN A 46 0.47 -3.76 -5.94
N TYR A 47 1.59 -4.34 -5.49
CA TYR A 47 2.59 -4.87 -6.41
C TYR A 47 2.05 -6.06 -7.21
N MET A 48 1.33 -6.99 -6.58
CA MET A 48 0.70 -8.10 -7.29
C MET A 48 -0.27 -7.64 -8.39
N ASP A 49 -1.07 -6.60 -8.15
CA ASP A 49 -1.97 -6.03 -9.17
C ASP A 49 -1.20 -5.42 -10.34
N ARG A 50 -0.13 -4.64 -10.06
CA ARG A 50 0.76 -4.11 -11.10
C ARG A 50 1.38 -5.22 -11.96
N PHE A 51 1.83 -6.31 -11.34
CA PHE A 51 2.41 -7.44 -12.05
C PHE A 51 1.36 -8.27 -12.80
N SER A 52 0.17 -8.43 -12.24
CA SER A 52 -0.96 -9.08 -12.91
C SER A 52 -1.29 -8.35 -14.20
N ILE A 53 -1.40 -7.02 -14.17
CA ILE A 53 -1.65 -6.19 -15.36
C ILE A 53 -0.59 -6.41 -16.44
N ALA A 54 0.69 -6.46 -16.07
CA ALA A 54 1.77 -6.74 -17.02
C ALA A 54 1.64 -8.13 -17.67
N GLY A 55 1.16 -9.13 -16.91
CA GLY A 55 0.91 -10.49 -17.40
C GLY A 55 -0.31 -10.59 -18.32
N VAL A 56 -1.43 -9.92 -17.97
CA VAL A 56 -2.64 -9.91 -18.82
C VAL A 56 -2.56 -8.94 -19.99
N LEU A 57 -1.53 -8.08 -20.06
CA LEU A 57 -1.39 -7.10 -21.14
C LEU A 57 -1.36 -7.77 -22.52
N LYS A 58 -0.64 -8.89 -22.65
CA LYS A 58 -0.57 -9.71 -23.86
C LYS A 58 -1.92 -10.33 -24.22
N SER A 59 -2.68 -10.80 -23.22
CA SER A 59 -4.04 -11.32 -23.41
C SER A 59 -5.01 -10.22 -23.84
N ILE A 60 -4.94 -9.02 -23.26
CA ILE A 60 -5.78 -7.87 -23.66
C ILE A 60 -5.48 -7.46 -25.11
N GLU A 61 -4.22 -7.48 -25.52
CA GLU A 61 -3.81 -7.19 -26.90
C GLU A 61 -4.42 -8.20 -27.88
N ASN A 62 -4.36 -9.49 -27.55
CA ASN A 62 -4.94 -10.58 -28.33
C ASN A 62 -6.48 -10.56 -28.33
N ASP A 63 -7.11 -10.38 -27.16
CA ASP A 63 -8.58 -10.44 -26.98
C ASP A 63 -9.28 -9.24 -27.62
N PHE A 64 -8.67 -8.06 -27.59
CA PHE A 64 -9.25 -6.86 -28.19
C PHE A 64 -8.77 -6.58 -29.62
N HIS A 65 -7.84 -7.38 -30.18
CA HIS A 65 -7.23 -7.17 -31.50
C HIS A 65 -6.63 -5.76 -31.67
N ILE A 66 -6.02 -5.22 -30.62
CA ILE A 66 -5.57 -3.83 -30.59
C ILE A 66 -4.05 -3.76 -30.77
N SER A 67 -3.57 -2.87 -31.63
CA SER A 67 -2.14 -2.57 -31.80
C SER A 67 -1.45 -2.19 -30.47
N ASP A 68 -0.21 -2.64 -30.29
CA ASP A 68 0.77 -2.28 -29.24
C ASP A 68 0.65 -0.84 -28.71
N THR A 69 0.35 0.10 -29.61
CA THR A 69 0.21 1.53 -29.31
C THR A 69 -0.83 1.82 -28.22
N LYS A 70 -2.02 1.17 -28.24
CA LYS A 70 -3.05 1.44 -27.22
C LYS A 70 -2.81 0.68 -25.91
N SER A 71 -2.08 -0.43 -25.98
CA SER A 71 -1.60 -1.15 -24.80
C SER A 71 -0.66 -0.27 -23.97
N GLY A 72 0.30 0.39 -24.63
CA GLY A 72 1.14 1.43 -24.01
C GLY A 72 0.33 2.66 -23.53
N LEU A 73 -0.75 3.01 -24.23
CA LEU A 73 -1.64 4.10 -23.81
C LEU A 73 -2.32 3.81 -22.46
N LEU A 74 -2.67 2.55 -22.19
CA LEU A 74 -3.22 2.16 -20.90
C LEU A 74 -2.26 2.47 -19.75
N GLN A 75 -0.99 2.12 -19.94
CA GLN A 75 0.03 2.31 -18.91
C GLN A 75 0.36 3.80 -18.72
N THR A 76 0.40 4.58 -19.81
CA THR A 76 0.61 6.04 -19.72
C THR A 76 -0.56 6.74 -19.05
N VAL A 77 -1.82 6.38 -19.35
CA VAL A 77 -2.99 6.95 -18.66
C VAL A 77 -2.90 6.67 -17.17
N PHE A 78 -2.62 5.43 -16.77
CA PHE A 78 -2.42 5.07 -15.37
C PHE A 78 -1.34 5.94 -14.70
N VAL A 79 -0.14 6.04 -15.31
CA VAL A 79 0.98 6.84 -14.78
C VAL A 79 0.62 8.33 -14.71
N CYS A 80 -0.03 8.89 -15.73
CA CYS A 80 -0.44 10.29 -15.76
C CYS A 80 -1.47 10.60 -14.66
N SER A 81 -2.49 9.76 -14.48
CA SER A 81 -3.46 9.93 -13.39
C SER A 81 -2.81 9.77 -12.00
N TYR A 82 -1.88 8.83 -11.85
CA TYR A 82 -1.11 8.65 -10.63
C TYR A 82 -0.26 9.90 -10.33
N MET A 83 0.48 10.42 -11.31
CA MET A 83 1.33 11.60 -11.15
C MET A 83 0.53 12.87 -10.83
N ALA A 84 -0.63 13.06 -11.47
CA ALA A 84 -1.48 14.21 -11.25
C ALA A 84 -2.04 14.25 -9.82
N LEU A 85 -2.35 13.09 -9.24
CA LEU A 85 -3.00 13.00 -7.93
C LEU A 85 -2.06 12.68 -6.77
N ALA A 86 -0.85 12.20 -7.03
CA ALA A 86 0.21 12.07 -6.02
C ALA A 86 0.38 13.34 -5.15
N PRO A 87 0.50 14.57 -5.70
CA PRO A 87 0.61 15.77 -4.87
C PRO A 87 -0.68 16.09 -4.11
N LEU A 88 -1.85 15.78 -4.69
CA LEU A 88 -3.14 16.01 -4.03
C LEU A 88 -3.30 15.12 -2.80
N PHE A 89 -2.98 13.83 -2.93
CA PHE A 89 -3.04 12.89 -1.81
C PHE A 89 -1.94 13.11 -0.79
N GLY A 90 -0.76 13.57 -1.21
CA GLY A 90 0.27 14.05 -0.28
C GLY A 90 -0.25 15.18 0.60
N TYR A 91 -0.87 16.19 -0.02
CA TYR A 91 -1.48 17.31 0.71
C TYR A 91 -2.66 16.89 1.61
N LEU A 92 -3.52 16.00 1.11
CA LEU A 92 -4.63 15.45 1.90
C LEU A 92 -4.12 14.62 3.09
N GLY A 93 -3.03 13.85 2.90
CA GLY A 93 -2.38 13.04 3.93
C GLY A 93 -1.84 13.83 5.11
N ASP A 94 -1.48 15.10 4.89
CA ASP A 94 -0.96 15.97 5.93
C ASP A 94 -2.08 16.67 6.72
N ARG A 95 -3.26 16.90 6.12
CA ARG A 95 -4.40 17.59 6.76
C ARG A 95 -5.48 16.66 7.32
N TYR A 96 -5.70 15.51 6.71
CA TYR A 96 -6.76 14.58 7.09
C TYR A 96 -6.21 13.38 7.87
N SER A 97 -7.11 12.67 8.55
CA SER A 97 -6.74 11.43 9.24
C SER A 97 -6.22 10.40 8.26
N ARG A 98 -4.91 10.12 8.30
CA ARG A 98 -4.22 9.18 7.40
C ARG A 98 -4.87 7.79 7.31
N LYS A 99 -5.45 7.32 8.42
CA LYS A 99 -6.24 6.06 8.43
C LYS A 99 -7.44 6.10 7.49
N ALA A 100 -8.21 7.18 7.48
CA ALA A 100 -9.38 7.31 6.63
C ALA A 100 -8.99 7.32 5.15
N LEU A 101 -7.85 7.93 4.80
CA LEU A 101 -7.32 7.95 3.43
C LEU A 101 -6.91 6.56 2.94
N ILE A 102 -6.28 5.75 3.80
CA ILE A 102 -5.94 4.37 3.42
C ILE A 102 -7.20 3.53 3.22
N ILE A 103 -8.16 3.61 4.14
CA ILE A 103 -9.41 2.84 4.03
C ILE A 103 -10.16 3.27 2.75
N ALA A 104 -10.32 4.58 2.53
CA ALA A 104 -10.96 5.10 1.34
C ALA A 104 -10.23 4.68 0.05
N GLY A 105 -8.89 4.79 0.03
CA GLY A 105 -8.06 4.40 -1.11
C GLY A 105 -8.15 2.91 -1.44
N VAL A 106 -8.04 2.04 -0.43
CA VAL A 106 -8.14 0.58 -0.61
C VAL A 106 -9.54 0.15 -1.01
N THR A 107 -10.59 0.73 -0.41
CA THR A 107 -11.97 0.44 -0.82
C THR A 107 -12.22 0.92 -2.25
N PHE A 108 -11.77 2.13 -2.59
CA PHE A 108 -11.91 2.68 -3.94
C PHE A 108 -11.19 1.82 -4.96
N TRP A 109 -9.94 1.44 -4.69
CA TRP A 109 -9.14 0.55 -5.52
C TRP A 109 -9.79 -0.82 -5.70
N SER A 110 -10.28 -1.44 -4.62
CA SER A 110 -10.96 -2.74 -4.70
C SER A 110 -12.22 -2.69 -5.56
N VAL A 111 -13.01 -1.62 -5.43
CA VAL A 111 -14.22 -1.41 -6.23
C VAL A 111 -13.88 -1.19 -7.70
N THR A 112 -12.86 -0.40 -8.02
CA THR A 112 -12.47 -0.12 -9.40
C THR A 112 -11.81 -1.33 -10.06
N THR A 113 -11.01 -2.11 -9.33
CA THR A 113 -10.45 -3.39 -9.80
C THR A 113 -11.56 -4.41 -10.06
N LEU A 114 -12.51 -4.55 -9.13
CA LEU A 114 -13.64 -5.44 -9.30
C LEU A 114 -14.52 -5.02 -10.49
N ALA A 115 -14.83 -3.72 -10.60
CA ALA A 115 -15.56 -3.17 -11.75
C ALA A 115 -14.81 -3.42 -13.07
N GLY A 116 -13.48 -3.30 -13.07
CA GLY A 116 -12.61 -3.63 -14.19
C GLY A 116 -12.71 -5.08 -14.64
N SER A 117 -12.92 -6.01 -13.71
CA SER A 117 -13.07 -7.44 -14.01
C SER A 117 -14.39 -7.79 -14.71
N PHE A 118 -15.42 -6.94 -14.61
CA PHE A 118 -16.72 -7.13 -15.25
C PHE A 118 -16.87 -6.40 -16.59
N VAL A 119 -15.84 -5.68 -17.04
CA VAL A 119 -15.91 -4.93 -18.30
C VAL A 119 -15.84 -5.88 -19.49
N PRO A 120 -16.84 -5.87 -20.39
CA PRO A 120 -16.82 -6.67 -21.61
C PRO A 120 -15.79 -6.13 -22.63
N ASN A 121 -15.27 -7.03 -23.47
CA ASN A 121 -14.19 -6.77 -24.45
C ASN A 121 -14.53 -5.69 -25.50
N ASP A 122 -15.78 -5.24 -25.60
CA ASP A 122 -16.17 -4.19 -26.55
C ASP A 122 -15.98 -2.76 -26.00
N LEU A 123 -15.78 -2.58 -24.69
CA LEU A 123 -15.69 -1.26 -24.04
C LEU A 123 -14.28 -0.91 -23.54
N PHE A 124 -13.32 -0.84 -24.48
CA PHE A 124 -11.93 -0.44 -24.19
C PHE A 124 -11.79 0.91 -23.48
N VAL A 125 -12.64 1.90 -23.80
CA VAL A 125 -12.60 3.23 -23.17
C VAL A 125 -13.00 3.19 -21.70
N VAL A 126 -14.00 2.38 -21.34
CA VAL A 126 -14.42 2.22 -19.95
C VAL A 126 -13.33 1.52 -19.15
N PHE A 127 -12.69 0.51 -19.75
CA PHE A 127 -11.53 -0.14 -19.18
C PHE A 127 -10.35 0.82 -18.96
N LEU A 128 -10.08 1.71 -19.93
CA LEU A 128 -9.06 2.76 -19.82
C LEU A 128 -9.34 3.73 -18.66
N ILE A 129 -10.59 4.17 -18.51
CA ILE A 129 -11.01 5.06 -17.42
C ILE A 129 -10.86 4.35 -16.08
N LEU A 130 -11.33 3.11 -15.96
CA LEU A 130 -11.20 2.31 -14.74
C LEU A 130 -9.73 2.11 -14.35
N ARG A 131 -8.83 1.94 -15.33
CA ARG A 131 -7.38 1.88 -15.07
C ARG A 131 -6.80 3.20 -14.59
N GLY A 132 -7.28 4.32 -15.13
CA GLY A 132 -6.99 5.64 -14.57
C GLY A 132 -7.42 5.71 -13.10
N LEU A 133 -8.67 5.35 -12.79
CA LEU A 133 -9.23 5.34 -11.43
C LEU A 133 -8.46 4.41 -10.47
N VAL A 134 -8.02 3.25 -10.93
CA VAL A 134 -7.14 2.36 -10.17
C VAL A 134 -5.85 3.12 -9.79
N GLY A 135 -5.20 3.79 -10.75
CA GLY A 135 -4.02 4.63 -10.49
C GLY A 135 -4.25 5.75 -9.47
N ILE A 136 -5.46 6.34 -9.46
CA ILE A 136 -5.88 7.32 -8.44
C ILE A 136 -5.89 6.68 -7.04
N GLY A 137 -6.51 5.50 -6.91
CA GLY A 137 -6.59 4.76 -5.65
C GLY A 137 -5.22 4.34 -5.12
N GLU A 138 -4.35 3.87 -6.01
CA GLU A 138 -2.98 3.49 -5.67
C GLU A 138 -2.13 4.68 -5.21
N ALA A 139 -2.27 5.84 -5.86
CA ALA A 139 -1.53 7.06 -5.49
C ALA A 139 -1.84 7.48 -4.04
N SER A 140 -3.12 7.42 -3.65
CA SER A 140 -3.55 7.72 -2.28
C SER A 140 -2.83 6.85 -1.25
N TYR A 141 -2.73 5.56 -1.52
CA TYR A 141 -2.07 4.62 -0.61
C TYR A 141 -0.55 4.81 -0.60
N SER A 142 0.09 4.89 -1.77
CA SER A 142 1.55 4.98 -1.93
C SER A 142 2.15 6.21 -1.26
N CYS A 143 1.43 7.34 -1.27
CA CYS A 143 1.87 8.57 -0.59
C CYS A 143 1.68 8.53 0.94
N VAL A 144 0.63 7.87 1.44
CA VAL A 144 0.23 7.91 2.85
C VAL A 144 0.86 6.77 3.67
N ALA A 145 1.13 5.62 3.08
CA ALA A 145 1.70 4.47 3.79
C ALA A 145 3.07 4.76 4.42
N PRO A 146 4.08 5.31 3.71
CA PRO A 146 5.40 5.56 4.28
C PRO A 146 5.40 6.61 5.39
N THR A 147 4.49 7.59 5.31
CA THR A 147 4.38 8.66 6.32
C THR A 147 3.78 8.15 7.62
N ILE A 148 2.81 7.23 7.58
CA ILE A 148 2.29 6.54 8.78
C ILE A 148 3.40 5.74 9.45
N ILE A 149 4.18 4.97 8.67
CA ILE A 149 5.29 4.17 9.21
C ILE A 149 6.32 5.08 9.87
N ALA A 150 6.65 6.20 9.22
CA ALA A 150 7.58 7.20 9.74
C ALA A 150 7.13 7.82 11.07
N ASP A 151 5.84 8.04 11.26
CA ASP A 151 5.30 8.64 12.49
C ASP A 151 5.13 7.63 13.63
N MET A 152 4.97 6.35 13.31
CA MET A 152 4.79 5.28 14.30
C MET A 152 6.11 4.76 14.90
N TYR A 153 7.23 4.90 14.20
CA TYR A 153 8.54 4.38 14.61
C TYR A 153 9.59 5.50 14.67
N LYS A 154 10.23 5.70 15.83
CA LYS A 154 11.31 6.70 16.01
C LYS A 154 12.71 6.12 15.74
N HIS A 155 13.60 6.99 15.29
CA HIS A 155 15.06 6.82 15.16
C HIS A 155 15.50 5.62 14.31
N ASP A 156 15.92 4.51 14.90
CA ASP A 156 16.58 3.40 14.17
C ASP A 156 15.58 2.42 13.54
N MET A 157 14.38 2.30 14.13
CA MET A 157 13.37 1.36 13.66
C MET A 157 12.64 1.85 12.42
N ARG A 158 12.61 3.17 12.14
CA ARG A 158 11.94 3.73 10.96
C ARG A 158 12.54 3.20 9.66
N THR A 159 13.87 3.24 9.55
CA THR A 159 14.59 2.79 8.35
C THR A 159 14.41 1.29 8.14
N LEU A 160 14.49 0.50 9.21
CA LEU A 160 14.26 -0.95 9.14
C LEU A 160 12.81 -1.27 8.72
N MET A 161 11.83 -0.57 9.28
CA MET A 161 10.42 -0.75 8.95
C MET A 161 10.09 -0.34 7.51
N LEU A 162 10.70 0.75 7.01
CA LEU A 162 10.62 1.12 5.60
C LEU A 162 11.36 0.10 4.71
N ALA A 163 12.47 -0.47 5.15
CA ALA A 163 13.15 -1.54 4.41
C ALA A 163 12.27 -2.80 4.31
N ILE A 164 11.61 -3.23 5.39
CA ILE A 164 10.65 -4.34 5.38
C ILE A 164 9.47 -4.03 4.45
N PHE A 165 8.95 -2.80 4.48
CA PHE A 165 7.91 -2.34 3.55
C PHE A 165 8.38 -2.44 2.08
N ASN A 166 9.62 -2.04 1.78
CA ASN A 166 10.19 -2.12 0.44
C ASN A 166 10.59 -3.54 0.02
N ILE A 167 10.83 -4.47 0.95
CA ILE A 167 11.03 -5.90 0.63
C ILE A 167 9.75 -6.52 0.05
N ALA A 168 8.57 -5.94 0.29
CA ALA A 168 7.33 -6.38 -0.37
C ALA A 168 7.39 -6.24 -1.90
N ILE A 169 8.20 -5.31 -2.41
CA ILE A 169 8.34 -5.02 -3.85
C ILE A 169 8.91 -6.23 -4.61
N PRO A 170 10.14 -6.72 -4.30
CA PRO A 170 10.68 -7.90 -4.97
C PRO A 170 9.89 -9.17 -4.65
N LEU A 171 9.31 -9.29 -3.44
CA LEU A 171 8.51 -10.46 -3.09
C LEU A 171 7.22 -10.56 -3.91
N GLY A 172 6.51 -9.45 -4.14
CA GLY A 172 5.31 -9.42 -4.97
C GLY A 172 5.59 -9.83 -6.41
N GLY A 173 6.68 -9.33 -7.00
CA GLY A 173 7.12 -9.74 -8.34
C GLY A 173 7.51 -11.21 -8.42
N SER A 174 8.31 -11.68 -7.46
CA SER A 174 8.79 -13.06 -7.42
C SER A 174 7.64 -14.08 -7.31
N VAL A 175 6.61 -13.79 -6.51
CA VAL A 175 5.44 -14.66 -6.36
C VAL A 175 4.58 -14.70 -7.64
N ASN A 176 4.46 -13.57 -8.33
CA ASN A 176 3.73 -13.50 -9.59
C ASN A 176 4.46 -14.28 -10.70
N ASP A 177 5.76 -14.05 -10.86
CA ASP A 177 6.57 -14.71 -11.88
C ASP A 177 6.67 -16.22 -11.64
N PHE A 178 6.72 -16.65 -10.37
CA PHE A 178 6.69 -18.05 -10.00
C PHE A 178 5.34 -18.71 -10.36
N ASN A 179 4.21 -18.05 -10.11
CA ASN A 179 2.89 -18.55 -10.53
C ASN A 179 2.77 -18.64 -12.06
N LEU A 180 3.21 -17.59 -12.77
CA LEU A 180 3.23 -17.58 -14.24
C LEU A 180 4.15 -18.67 -14.80
N SER A 181 5.31 -18.91 -14.17
CA SER A 181 6.23 -19.98 -14.55
C SER A 181 5.60 -21.36 -14.34
N ILE A 182 4.92 -21.61 -13.22
CA ILE A 182 4.23 -22.89 -12.99
C ILE A 182 3.11 -23.10 -13.98
N ILE A 183 2.30 -22.07 -14.27
CA ILE A 183 1.19 -22.14 -15.22
C ILE A 183 1.72 -22.35 -16.65
N SER A 184 2.76 -21.60 -17.05
CA SER A 184 3.43 -21.76 -18.33
C SER A 184 4.05 -23.14 -18.50
N ASN A 185 4.73 -23.67 -17.47
CA ASN A 185 5.32 -25.00 -17.50
C ASN A 185 4.23 -26.09 -17.52
N ARG A 186 3.08 -25.88 -16.85
CA ARG A 186 1.89 -26.75 -16.97
C ARG A 186 1.28 -26.72 -18.37
N LEU A 187 1.16 -25.55 -19.00
CA LEU A 187 0.61 -25.40 -20.35
C LEU A 187 1.52 -26.01 -21.41
N LEU A 188 2.85 -25.84 -21.27
CA LEU A 188 3.86 -26.51 -22.08
C LEU A 188 3.81 -28.04 -21.91
N CYS A 189 3.64 -28.54 -20.69
CA CYS A 189 3.45 -29.98 -20.45
C CYS A 189 2.08 -30.52 -20.93
N SER A 190 1.07 -29.66 -21.13
CA SER A 190 -0.28 -30.05 -21.55
C SER A 190 -0.50 -30.04 -23.08
N GLY A 191 0.54 -29.73 -23.87
CA GLY A 191 0.49 -29.84 -25.34
C GLY A 191 -0.32 -28.75 -26.07
N LEU A 192 -0.83 -27.72 -25.37
CA LEU A 192 -1.47 -26.54 -25.95
C LEU A 192 -0.45 -25.42 -26.24
N GLY A 193 0.67 -25.79 -26.89
CA GLY A 193 1.76 -24.88 -27.25
C GLY A 193 1.51 -24.04 -28.51
N TYR A 194 0.26 -23.73 -28.83
CA TYR A 194 -0.13 -22.95 -30.01
C TYR A 194 -1.27 -22.03 -29.58
N ILE A 195 -1.20 -20.76 -29.97
CA ILE A 195 -2.01 -19.62 -29.50
C ILE A 195 -1.36 -18.88 -28.31
N VAL A 196 -0.13 -18.42 -28.51
CA VAL A 196 0.22 -17.00 -28.31
C VAL A 196 0.97 -16.55 -29.55
#